data_AF-A0A2V6Q6Q3-F1
#
_entry.id   AF-A0A2V6Q6Q3-F1
#
_cell.length_a   1.000
_cell.length_b   1.000
_cell.length_c   1.000
_cell.angle_alpha   90.00
_cell.angle_beta   90.00
_cell.angle_gamma   90.00
#
_symmetry.space_group_name_H-M   'P 1'
#
loop_
_entity.id
_entity.type
_entity.pdbx_description
1 polymer ?
#
loop_
_entity_poly.entity_id
_entity_poly.type
_entity_poly.pdbx_seq_one_letter_code
_entity_poly.pdbx_strand_id
1 'polypeptide(L)' 'MYPAASLSGRGVIAGRAVKCITAEYMVKFHTGYRFRDTDVRDASASCERFGIDYPDEYQAARGMLWSIHSRA' A
#
# COMPACT_ATOMS: atom_id res chain seq x y z
N MET A 1 -19.02 7.20 2.06
CA MET A 1 -18.48 8.41 1.39
C MET A 1 -16.98 8.47 1.64
N TYR A 2 -16.16 8.80 0.63
CA TYR A 2 -14.70 8.86 0.78
C TYR A 2 -14.25 10.17 1.47
N PRO A 3 -13.24 10.15 2.35
CA PRO A 3 -12.67 11.36 2.93
C PRO A 3 -12.11 12.29 1.85
N ALA A 4 -12.43 13.59 1.89
CA ALA A 4 -11.97 14.54 0.86
C ALA A 4 -10.43 14.55 0.72
N ALA A 5 -9.71 14.40 1.83
CA ALA A 5 -8.25 14.32 1.84
C ALA A 5 -7.70 13.15 1.00
N SER A 6 -8.44 12.03 0.90
CA SER A 6 -8.00 10.87 0.12
C SER A 6 -7.96 11.15 -1.38
N LEU A 7 -8.67 12.18 -1.88
CA LEU A 7 -8.78 12.52 -3.30
C LEU A 7 -7.87 13.69 -3.71
N SER A 8 -6.85 13.99 -2.90
CA SER A 8 -5.90 15.08 -3.14
C SER A 8 -4.57 14.65 -3.77
N GLY A 9 -4.39 13.35 -4.01
CA GLY A 9 -3.16 12.78 -4.55
C GLY A 9 -2.88 13.22 -5.99
N ARG A 10 -1.60 13.25 -6.33
CA ARG A 10 -1.10 13.57 -7.67
C ARG A 10 -0.01 12.59 -8.07
N GLY A 11 0.00 12.19 -9.33
CA GLY A 11 1.00 11.29 -9.88
C GLY A 11 1.32 11.61 -11.34
N VAL A 12 2.28 10.90 -11.90
CA VAL A 12 2.65 11.00 -13.32
C VAL A 12 2.74 9.61 -13.92
N ILE A 13 2.06 9.38 -15.06
CA ILE A 13 2.12 8.15 -15.83
C ILE A 13 2.61 8.51 -17.24
N ALA A 14 3.75 7.97 -17.67
CA ALA A 14 4.35 8.26 -18.98
C ALA A 14 4.45 9.77 -19.29
N GLY A 15 4.87 10.57 -18.31
CA GLY A 15 4.98 12.03 -18.43
C GLY A 15 3.67 12.81 -18.29
N ARG A 16 2.51 12.15 -18.20
CA ARG A 16 1.20 12.79 -18.03
C ARG A 16 0.82 12.87 -16.55
N ALA A 17 0.55 14.09 -16.08
CA ALA A 17 0.04 14.32 -14.73
C ALA A 17 -1.39 13.77 -14.57
N VAL A 18 -1.65 13.12 -13.44
CA VAL A 18 -2.95 12.54 -13.08
C VAL A 18 -3.32 12.87 -11.63
N LYS A 19 -4.62 12.98 -11.36
CA LYS A 19 -5.16 13.02 -9.99
C LYS A 19 -5.37 11.57 -9.53
N CYS A 20 -4.98 11.27 -8.31
CA CYS A 20 -5.08 9.92 -7.75
C CYS A 20 -5.36 9.97 -6.25
N ILE A 21 -5.53 8.80 -5.64
CA ILE A 21 -5.62 8.68 -4.18
C ILE A 21 -4.22 8.91 -3.59
N THR A 22 -4.15 9.59 -2.46
CA THR A 22 -2.89 9.79 -1.70
C THR A 22 -2.35 8.44 -1.19
N ALA A 23 -1.03 8.30 -1.10
CA ALA A 23 -0.39 7.02 -0.76
C ALA A 23 -0.84 6.47 0.62
N GLU A 24 -1.02 7.34 1.61
CA GLU A 24 -1.47 7.02 2.96
C GLU A 24 -2.86 6.39 2.95
N TYR A 25 -3.75 6.94 2.14
CA TYR A 25 -5.11 6.43 2.00
C TYR A 25 -5.16 5.16 1.14
N MET A 26 -4.27 5.01 0.15
CA MET A 26 -4.13 3.76 -0.61
C MET A 26 -3.80 2.59 0.32
N VAL A 27 -2.81 2.75 1.20
CA VAL A 27 -2.44 1.73 2.19
C VAL A 27 -3.60 1.48 3.17
N LYS A 28 -4.26 2.54 3.64
CA LYS A 28 -5.41 2.43 4.56
C LYS A 28 -6.64 1.75 3.95
N PHE A 29 -6.92 1.94 2.66
CA PHE A 29 -8.05 1.28 2.01
C PHE A 29 -7.81 -0.20 1.74
N HIS A 30 -6.55 -0.62 1.83
CA HIS A 30 -6.13 -1.98 1.61
C HIS A 30 -6.17 -2.80 2.93
N THR A 31 -7.03 -2.44 3.89
CA THR A 31 -7.26 -3.16 5.16
C THR A 31 -8.67 -3.78 5.22
N GLY A 32 -8.88 -4.77 6.09
CA GLY A 32 -10.23 -5.33 6.33
C GLY A 32 -10.68 -6.47 5.41
N TYR A 33 -9.74 -7.07 4.66
CA TYR A 33 -9.95 -8.32 3.92
C TYR A 33 -8.66 -9.16 3.92
N ARG A 34 -8.75 -10.44 3.54
CA ARG A 34 -7.58 -11.32 3.49
C ARG A 34 -6.61 -10.83 2.40
N PHE A 35 -5.41 -10.44 2.80
CA PHE A 35 -4.37 -10.00 1.87
C PHE A 35 -3.85 -11.15 1.02
N ARG A 36 -3.60 -10.86 -0.25
CA ARG A 36 -2.79 -11.68 -1.14
C ARG A 36 -1.35 -11.19 -1.08
N ASP A 37 -0.44 -12.03 -1.55
CA ASP A 37 0.99 -11.72 -1.66
C ASP A 37 1.26 -10.42 -2.41
N THR A 38 0.49 -10.15 -3.48
CA THR A 38 0.60 -8.91 -4.26
C THR A 38 0.17 -7.68 -3.45
N ASP A 39 -0.88 -7.81 -2.64
CA ASP A 39 -1.39 -6.70 -1.82
C ASP A 39 -0.33 -6.27 -0.80
N VAL A 40 0.33 -7.24 -0.17
CA VAL A 40 1.44 -7.00 0.78
C VAL A 40 2.65 -6.37 0.10
N ARG A 41 3.02 -6.85 -1.10
CA ARG A 41 4.13 -6.29 -1.87
C ARG A 41 3.88 -4.84 -2.30
N ASP A 42 2.69 -4.56 -2.84
CA ASP A 42 2.32 -3.23 -3.34
C ASP A 42 2.22 -2.22 -2.21
N ALA A 43 1.60 -2.61 -1.09
CA ALA A 43 1.55 -1.77 0.11
C ALA A 43 2.95 -1.53 0.69
N SER A 44 3.82 -2.54 0.69
CA SER A 44 5.20 -2.38 1.19
C SER A 44 6.02 -1.42 0.35
N ALA A 45 5.97 -1.57 -0.98
CA ALA A 45 6.65 -0.65 -1.89
C ALA A 45 6.13 0.78 -1.74
N SER A 46 4.83 0.94 -1.49
CA SER A 46 4.22 2.25 -1.22
C SER A 46 4.73 2.84 0.09
N CYS A 47 4.76 2.05 1.17
CA CYS A 47 5.26 2.50 2.47
C CYS A 47 6.72 2.94 2.39
N GLU A 48 7.58 2.14 1.76
CA GLU A 48 9.01 2.45 1.59
C GLU A 48 9.22 3.71 0.73
N ARG A 49 8.49 3.83 -0.38
CA ARG A 49 8.65 4.96 -1.30
C ARG A 49 8.21 6.29 -0.69
N PHE A 50 7.14 6.27 0.12
CA PHE A 50 6.52 7.48 0.65
C PHE A 50 6.83 7.74 2.14
N GLY A 51 7.61 6.85 2.79
CA GLY A 51 7.94 6.99 4.21
C GLY A 51 6.74 6.83 5.13
N ILE A 52 5.80 5.94 4.77
CA ILE A 52 4.58 5.70 5.53
C ILE A 52 4.81 4.53 6.49
N ASP A 53 4.35 4.67 7.73
CA ASP A 53 4.38 3.57 8.69
C ASP A 53 3.46 2.42 8.24
N TYR A 54 3.96 1.20 8.37
CA TYR A 54 3.19 0.02 8.03
C TYR A 54 2.03 -0.16 9.01
N PRO A 55 0.80 -0.38 8.53
CA PRO A 55 -0.30 -0.77 9.41
C PRO A 55 -0.01 -2.11 10.09
N ASP A 56 -0.49 -2.29 11.32
CA ASP A 56 -0.26 -3.50 12.12
C ASP A 56 -0.67 -4.80 11.38
N GLU A 57 -1.80 -4.76 10.66
CA GLU A 57 -2.30 -5.88 9.85
C GLU A 57 -1.30 -6.29 8.75
N TYR A 58 -0.57 -5.32 8.18
CA TYR A 58 0.46 -5.58 7.17
C TYR A 58 1.75 -6.13 7.78
N GLN A 59 2.14 -5.67 8.96
CA GLN A 59 3.33 -6.16 9.65
C GLN A 59 3.22 -7.67 9.95
N ALA A 60 2.04 -8.11 10.40
CA ALA A 60 1.76 -9.53 10.63
C ALA A 60 1.81 -10.35 9.32
N ALA A 61 1.22 -9.83 8.24
CA ALA A 61 1.18 -10.52 6.94
C ALA A 61 2.57 -10.63 6.28
N ARG A 62 3.41 -9.60 6.37
CA ARG A 62 4.79 -9.60 5.85
C ARG A 62 5.66 -10.67 6.51
N GLY A 63 5.54 -10.84 7.82
CA GLY A 63 6.28 -11.87 8.56
C GLY A 63 5.98 -13.29 8.06
N MET A 64 4.72 -13.56 7.71
CA MET A 64 4.29 -14.85 7.15
C MET A 64 4.77 -15.04 5.71
N LEU A 65 4.67 -14.00 4.87
CA LEU A 65 5.07 -14.03 3.46
C LEU A 65 6.58 -14.19 3.26
N TRP A 66 7.39 -13.52 4.09
CA TRP A 66 8.84 -13.69 4.10
C TRP A 66 9.22 -15.12 4.47
N SER A 67 8.58 -15.72 5.50
CA SER A 67 8.83 -17.11 5.93
C SER A 67 8.51 -18.18 4.86
N ILE A 68 7.59 -17.86 3.94
CA ILE A 68 7.26 -18.73 2.79
C ILE A 68 8.31 -18.60 1.68
N HIS A 69 8.76 -17.38 1.36
CA HIS A 69 9.68 -17.13 0.24
C HIS A 69 11.17 -17.22 0.60
N SER A 70 11.54 -17.26 1.89
CA SER A 70 12.93 -17.44 2.36
C SER A 70 13.29 -18.91 2.67
N ARG A 71 12.43 -19.85 2.25
CA ARG A 71 12.67 -21.30 2.30
C ARG A 71 13.02 -21.92 0.94
N ALA A 72 13.44 -21.11 -0.03
CA ALA A 72 13.95 -21.53 -1.32
C ALA A 72 15.46 -21.27 -1.42
#